data_AF-A0A6N7ZSZ5-F1
#
_entry.id   AF-A0A6N7ZSZ5-F1
#
_cell.length_a   1.000
_cell.length_b   1.000
_cell.length_c   1.000
_cell.angle_alpha   90.00
_cell.angle_beta   90.00
_cell.angle_gamma   90.00
#
_symmetry.space_group_name_H-M   'P 1'
#
loop_
_entity.id
_entity.type
_entity.pdbx_description
1 polymer ?
#
loop_
_entity_poly.entity_id
_entity_poly.type
_entity_poly.pdbx_seq_one_letter_code
_entity_poly.pdbx_strand_id
1 'polypeptide(L)'
;MAGQSFNGEVESFINRWSGGEGGQERANYALFLSELCDVLQVARPKPASAAHERNDYVFERAVKSHSYGETSKRGRIDLYKRGCFILEAKQTRVKEPSVQASGQCDLFDVEDPTRPNHSKGWDVVMTNARKQAEGYARKLPDDHPYPPFILTCDVGRLIEVFADFSETGRHYSPFPDPNSFRVRLEDLRDDTVRTRLAMIWRDPLKLDPSRQSAKVTRDIAARLANVSQALEDRGHEAGGVALFLMRCLFTMFVEDVGSGVDRNT
;
A
#
# COMPACT_ATOMS: atom_id res chain seq x y z
N MET A 1 3.01 23.00 -19.08
CA MET A 1 4.43 22.95 -18.67
C MET A 1 4.68 22.22 -17.35
N ALA A 2 3.80 22.31 -16.33
CA ALA A 2 3.98 21.61 -15.05
C ALA A 2 4.05 20.06 -15.13
N GLY A 3 3.21 19.43 -15.97
CA GLY A 3 3.19 17.95 -16.09
C GLY A 3 4.43 17.32 -16.76
N GLN A 4 5.15 18.06 -17.62
CA GLN A 4 6.39 17.57 -18.22
C GLN A 4 7.57 17.63 -17.24
N SER A 5 7.60 18.64 -16.37
CA SER A 5 8.63 18.77 -15.32
C SER A 5 8.52 17.64 -14.29
N PHE A 6 7.30 17.29 -13.89
CA PHE A 6 7.05 16.26 -12.88
C PHE A 6 7.42 14.85 -13.36
N ASN A 7 7.11 14.51 -14.61
CA ASN A 7 7.59 13.24 -15.18
C ASN A 7 9.13 13.19 -15.26
N GLY A 8 9.80 14.33 -15.47
CA GLY A 8 11.26 14.42 -15.42
C GLY A 8 11.86 14.14 -14.04
N GLU A 9 11.20 14.58 -12.96
CA GLU A 9 11.59 14.26 -11.58
C GLU A 9 11.44 12.76 -11.27
N VAL A 10 10.34 12.15 -11.73
CA VAL A 10 10.10 10.70 -11.62
C VAL A 10 11.22 9.92 -12.33
N GLU A 11 11.54 10.25 -13.59
CA GLU A 11 12.61 9.58 -14.32
C GLU A 11 13.98 9.77 -13.66
N SER A 12 14.28 10.97 -13.15
CA SER A 12 15.54 11.25 -12.46
C SER A 12 15.66 10.41 -11.18
N PHE A 13 14.58 10.29 -10.42
CA PHE A 13 14.53 9.43 -9.23
C PHE A 13 14.71 7.96 -9.59
N ILE A 14 13.99 7.45 -10.59
CA ILE A 14 14.13 6.05 -11.03
C ILE A 14 15.57 5.79 -11.46
N ASN A 15 16.14 6.61 -12.35
CA ASN A 15 17.51 6.41 -12.86
C ASN A 15 18.57 6.48 -11.76
N ARG A 16 18.38 7.33 -10.74
CA ARG A 16 19.30 7.46 -9.62
C ARG A 16 19.33 6.20 -8.75
N TRP A 17 18.20 5.52 -8.60
CA TRP A 17 18.04 4.45 -7.62
C TRP A 17 17.93 3.04 -8.23
N SER A 18 17.57 2.90 -9.51
CA SER A 18 17.39 1.60 -10.19
C SER A 18 18.68 0.86 -10.57
N GLY A 19 19.86 1.49 -10.43
CA GLY A 19 21.15 0.95 -10.89
C GLY A 19 22.27 0.87 -9.84
N GLY A 20 21.96 1.05 -8.54
CA GLY A 20 22.99 1.08 -7.50
C GLY A 20 23.46 -0.30 -7.04
N GLU A 21 24.68 -0.70 -7.41
CA GLU A 21 25.41 -1.79 -6.74
C GLU A 21 25.66 -1.42 -5.26
N GLY A 22 24.94 -2.11 -4.36
CA GLY A 22 24.78 -1.73 -2.95
C GLY A 22 26.03 -1.88 -2.07
N GLY A 23 26.43 -0.77 -1.42
CA GLY A 23 27.53 -0.74 -0.46
C GLY A 23 27.24 -0.17 0.93
N GLN A 24 26.07 0.46 1.20
CA GLN A 24 25.83 1.19 2.46
C GLN A 24 24.36 1.07 2.94
N GLU A 25 24.01 -0.09 3.50
CA GLU A 25 22.65 -0.51 3.90
C GLU A 25 21.89 0.48 4.82
N ARG A 26 22.60 1.22 5.68
CA ARG A 26 21.98 2.19 6.63
C ARG A 26 22.09 3.65 6.21
N ALA A 27 23.01 3.99 5.31
CA ALA A 27 23.26 5.40 4.99
C ALA A 27 22.22 5.98 4.03
N ASN A 28 21.62 5.14 3.17
CA ASN A 28 20.91 5.63 1.99
C ASN A 28 19.38 5.52 2.08
N TYR A 29 18.79 4.69 2.94
CA TYR A 29 17.33 4.52 2.97
C TYR A 29 16.61 5.83 3.36
N ALA A 30 17.17 6.62 4.30
CA ALA A 30 16.60 7.90 4.68
C ALA A 30 16.64 8.92 3.52
N LEU A 31 17.72 8.90 2.72
CA LEU A 31 17.85 9.73 1.53
C LEU A 31 16.85 9.29 0.46
N PHE A 32 16.79 7.98 0.16
CA PHE A 32 15.85 7.39 -0.80
C PHE A 32 14.40 7.74 -0.44
N LEU A 33 13.98 7.51 0.81
CA LEU A 33 12.62 7.79 1.25
C LEU A 33 12.30 9.29 1.28
N SER A 34 13.30 10.15 1.52
CA SER A 34 13.12 11.60 1.43
C SER A 34 12.90 12.05 -0.01
N GLU A 35 13.69 11.54 -0.95
CA GLU A 35 13.53 11.81 -2.39
C GLU A 35 12.22 11.21 -2.93
N LEU A 36 11.82 10.02 -2.45
CA LEU A 36 10.51 9.44 -2.76
C LEU A 36 9.37 10.35 -2.29
N CYS A 37 9.49 10.98 -1.11
CA CYS A 37 8.48 11.93 -0.65
C CYS A 37 8.33 13.13 -1.61
N ASP A 38 9.42 13.58 -2.24
CA ASP A 38 9.36 14.65 -3.25
C ASP A 38 8.61 14.19 -4.50
N VAL A 39 8.94 13.00 -5.00
CA VAL A 39 8.25 12.39 -6.16
C VAL A 39 6.76 12.16 -5.89
N LEU A 40 6.41 11.79 -4.66
CA LEU A 40 5.01 11.66 -4.24
C LEU A 40 4.37 13.01 -3.88
N GLN A 41 5.14 14.10 -3.89
CA GLN A 41 4.76 15.45 -3.48
C GLN A 41 4.18 15.52 -2.06
N VAL A 42 4.63 14.66 -1.15
CA VAL A 42 4.21 14.63 0.25
C VAL A 42 5.26 15.30 1.14
N ALA A 43 4.83 15.75 2.32
CA ALA A 43 5.78 16.30 3.30
C ALA A 43 6.85 15.25 3.63
N ARG A 44 8.11 15.69 3.75
CA ARG A 44 9.21 14.83 4.23
C ARG A 44 9.12 14.58 5.75
N PRO A 45 9.73 13.49 6.25
CA PRO A 45 9.82 13.23 7.69
C PRO A 45 10.56 14.36 8.43
N LYS A 46 10.16 14.62 9.67
CA LYS A 46 10.82 15.61 10.54
C LYS A 46 12.06 15.00 11.20
N PRO A 47 13.06 15.82 11.59
CA PRO A 47 14.14 15.37 12.45
C PRO A 47 13.61 14.79 13.76
N ALA A 48 14.18 13.68 14.22
CA ALA A 48 13.80 13.10 15.49
C ALA A 48 14.22 14.02 16.64
N SER A 49 13.30 14.33 17.54
CA SER A 49 13.60 15.09 18.76
C SER A 49 13.95 14.16 19.92
N ALA A 50 14.66 14.69 20.93
CA ALA A 50 14.94 13.97 22.17
C ALA A 50 13.66 13.61 22.96
N ALA A 51 12.60 14.41 22.80
CA ALA A 51 11.28 14.14 23.35
C ALA A 51 10.51 13.18 22.43
N HIS A 52 10.70 11.88 22.65
CA HIS A 52 10.15 10.79 21.82
C HIS A 52 8.62 10.84 21.62
N GLU A 53 7.89 11.48 22.54
CA GLU A 53 6.42 11.63 22.50
C GLU A 53 5.93 12.44 21.30
N ARG A 54 6.74 13.37 20.76
CA ARG A 54 6.34 14.21 19.61
C ARG A 54 6.81 13.70 18.26
N ASN A 55 7.40 12.51 18.22
CA ASN A 55 8.01 11.94 17.03
C ASN A 55 6.97 11.26 16.11
N ASP A 56 5.94 11.99 15.72
CA ASP A 56 4.78 11.48 14.97
C ASP A 56 5.03 11.28 13.49
N TYR A 57 6.10 11.86 12.94
CA TYR A 57 6.53 11.58 11.58
C TYR A 57 8.05 11.73 11.45
N VAL A 58 8.78 10.65 11.74
CA VAL A 58 10.25 10.66 11.84
C VAL A 58 10.87 9.36 11.36
N PHE A 59 12.13 9.43 10.97
CA PHE A 59 12.99 8.26 10.82
C PHE A 59 13.42 7.70 12.19
N GLU A 60 13.76 6.41 12.23
CA GLU A 60 14.39 5.74 13.38
C GLU A 60 13.61 5.93 14.69
N ARG A 61 12.27 5.83 14.63
CA ARG A 61 11.41 5.99 15.80
C ARG A 61 11.67 4.86 16.80
N ALA A 62 12.10 5.23 18.00
CA ALA A 62 12.28 4.28 19.09
C ALA A 62 10.93 3.72 19.58
N VAL A 63 10.88 2.41 19.79
CA VAL A 63 9.77 1.71 20.46
C VAL A 63 10.31 0.91 21.64
N LYS A 64 9.61 0.99 22.78
CA LYS A 64 9.97 0.25 23.99
C LYS A 64 9.40 -1.16 23.87
N SER A 65 10.23 -2.19 24.06
CA SER A 65 9.71 -3.54 24.31
C SER A 65 9.21 -3.61 25.75
N HIS A 66 7.92 -3.87 25.96
CA HIS A 66 7.40 -4.28 27.25
C HIS A 66 7.80 -5.75 27.50
N SER A 67 9.03 -5.97 27.95
CA SER A 67 9.44 -7.25 28.53
C SER A 67 9.31 -7.15 30.05
N TYR A 68 8.48 -8.01 30.64
CA TYR A 68 8.36 -8.11 32.10
C TYR A 68 9.60 -8.83 32.64
N GLY A 69 10.47 -8.11 33.36
CA GLY A 69 11.57 -8.70 34.14
C GLY A 69 12.98 -8.70 33.52
N GLU A 70 13.16 -8.30 32.26
CA GLU A 70 14.47 -8.26 31.61
C GLU A 70 14.68 -6.97 30.81
N THR A 71 15.92 -6.48 30.81
CA THR A 71 16.43 -5.25 30.15
C THR A 71 15.66 -4.94 28.88
N SER A 72 14.84 -3.88 28.89
CA SER A 72 13.97 -3.53 27.76
C SER A 72 14.77 -3.37 26.47
N LYS A 73 14.68 -4.34 25.55
CA LYS A 73 15.26 -4.20 24.21
C LYS A 73 14.54 -3.06 23.49
N ARG A 74 15.28 -2.02 23.10
CA ARG A 74 14.77 -0.90 22.31
C ARG A 74 14.71 -1.32 20.84
N GLY A 75 13.51 -1.35 20.25
CA GLY A 75 13.34 -1.46 18.81
C GLY A 75 13.39 -0.08 18.17
N ARG A 76 13.67 -0.02 16.86
CA ARG A 76 13.58 1.21 16.07
C ARG A 76 12.83 0.91 14.79
N ILE A 77 11.83 1.74 14.49
CA ILE A 77 11.09 1.72 13.23
C ILE A 77 11.84 2.61 12.25
N ASP A 78 12.14 2.13 11.05
CA ASP A 78 12.92 2.89 10.06
C ASP A 78 12.23 4.20 9.68
N LEU A 79 10.93 4.15 9.34
CA LEU A 79 10.12 5.35 9.15
C LEU A 79 8.71 5.14 9.73
N TYR A 80 8.29 6.06 10.59
CA TYR A 80 6.98 6.03 11.21
C TYR A 80 6.21 7.30 10.90
N LYS A 81 4.92 7.16 10.56
CA LYS A 81 3.97 8.27 10.52
C LYS A 81 2.68 7.90 11.28
N ARG A 82 2.38 8.62 12.37
CA ARG A 82 1.22 8.39 13.24
C ARG A 82 -0.07 8.41 12.44
N GLY A 83 -0.89 7.38 12.66
CA GLY A 83 -2.17 7.20 11.97
C GLY A 83 -2.07 6.90 10.48
N CYS A 84 -0.86 6.72 9.93
CA CYS A 84 -0.64 6.46 8.50
C CYS A 84 0.02 5.10 8.28
N PHE A 85 1.30 4.98 8.63
CA PHE A 85 2.05 3.77 8.32
C PHE A 85 3.23 3.53 9.26
N ILE A 86 3.64 2.28 9.31
CA ILE A 86 5.00 1.85 9.66
C ILE A 86 5.69 1.39 8.38
N LEU A 87 6.91 1.86 8.14
CA LEU A 87 7.75 1.42 7.04
C LEU A 87 9.05 0.81 7.57
N GLU A 88 9.35 -0.40 7.12
CA GLU A 88 10.62 -1.11 7.34
C GLU A 88 11.39 -1.16 6.01
N ALA A 89 12.61 -0.63 6.00
CA ALA A 89 13.48 -0.62 4.83
C ALA A 89 14.48 -1.78 4.91
N LYS A 90 14.71 -2.42 3.78
CA LYS A 90 15.79 -3.39 3.53
C LYS A 90 16.53 -2.94 2.28
N GLN A 91 17.77 -3.41 2.14
CA GLN A 91 18.50 -3.28 0.90
C GLN A 91 19.07 -4.64 0.59
N THR A 92 18.42 -5.36 -0.32
CA THR A 92 18.91 -6.68 -0.72
C THR A 92 20.03 -6.54 -1.74
N ARG A 93 21.11 -7.30 -1.54
CA ARG A 93 22.17 -7.42 -2.54
C ARG A 93 21.72 -8.42 -3.58
N VAL A 94 21.39 -7.96 -4.78
CA VAL A 94 21.30 -8.83 -5.94
C VAL A 94 22.74 -9.13 -6.36
N LYS A 95 23.18 -10.38 -6.22
CA LYS A 95 24.18 -10.90 -7.15
C LYS A 95 23.41 -11.18 -8.43
N GLU A 96 23.75 -10.48 -9.51
CA GLU A 96 23.47 -10.99 -10.87
C GLU A 96 23.80 -12.49 -10.89
N PRO A 97 22.98 -13.35 -11.51
CA PRO A 97 23.35 -14.74 -11.67
C PRO A 97 24.62 -14.80 -12.52
N SER A 98 25.77 -14.89 -11.86
CA SER A 98 27.02 -15.24 -12.52
C SER A 98 26.78 -16.56 -13.22
N VAL A 99 27.08 -16.62 -14.52
CA VAL A 99 26.91 -17.78 -15.42
C VAL A 99 27.73 -19.02 -14.97
N GLN A 100 28.25 -19.06 -13.74
CA GLN A 100 29.04 -20.15 -13.20
C GLN A 100 28.74 -20.35 -11.71
N ALA A 101 27.81 -21.26 -11.42
CA ALA A 101 27.81 -22.05 -10.19
C ALA A 101 26.97 -23.32 -10.41
N SER A 102 27.66 -24.35 -10.87
CA SER A 102 27.22 -25.74 -10.88
C SER A 102 26.78 -26.16 -9.47
N GLY A 103 25.53 -26.62 -9.32
CA GLY A 103 25.06 -27.16 -8.05
C GLY A 103 23.54 -27.30 -7.95
N GLN A 104 23.00 -28.30 -8.66
CA GLN A 104 21.71 -28.96 -8.39
C GLN A 104 20.47 -28.05 -8.26
N CYS A 105 19.87 -27.70 -9.40
CA CYS A 105 18.49 -27.19 -9.43
C CYS A 105 17.52 -28.37 -9.54
N ASP A 106 16.49 -28.35 -8.69
CA ASP A 106 15.39 -29.32 -8.67
C ASP A 106 14.68 -29.41 -10.03
N LEU A 107 14.48 -30.64 -10.49
CA LEU A 107 13.99 -31.04 -11.82
C LEU A 107 12.47 -30.82 -12.03
N PHE A 108 11.81 -30.01 -11.20
CA PHE A 108 10.34 -29.93 -11.14
C PHE A 108 9.74 -28.52 -11.00
N ASP A 109 10.46 -27.45 -11.34
CA ASP A 109 9.82 -26.14 -11.51
C ASP A 109 9.34 -25.98 -12.95
N VAL A 110 8.02 -26.06 -13.15
CA VAL A 110 7.37 -25.64 -14.39
C VAL A 110 7.52 -24.12 -14.46
N GLU A 111 8.36 -23.65 -15.38
CA GLU A 111 8.59 -22.22 -15.61
C GLU A 111 7.28 -21.55 -16.03
N ASP A 112 6.74 -20.70 -15.13
CA ASP A 112 5.70 -19.73 -15.45
C ASP A 112 6.39 -18.44 -15.92
N PRO A 113 6.37 -18.11 -17.22
CA PRO A 113 7.09 -16.97 -17.78
C PRO A 113 6.55 -15.61 -17.30
N THR A 114 5.44 -15.59 -16.54
CA THR A 114 4.86 -14.37 -15.97
C THR A 114 5.40 -14.02 -14.57
N ARG A 115 6.16 -14.92 -13.93
CA ARG A 115 6.71 -14.70 -12.59
C ARG A 115 8.17 -14.24 -12.68
N PRO A 116 8.49 -12.99 -12.29
CA PRO A 116 9.88 -12.57 -12.17
C PRO A 116 10.58 -13.49 -11.17
N ASN A 117 11.71 -14.05 -11.59
CA ASN A 117 12.48 -15.05 -10.86
C ASN A 117 13.13 -14.42 -9.61
N HIS A 118 12.38 -14.27 -8.52
CA HIS A 118 12.89 -13.79 -7.25
C HIS A 118 13.54 -14.98 -6.53
N SER A 119 14.82 -14.85 -6.15
CA SER A 119 15.50 -15.90 -5.41
C SER A 119 14.74 -16.13 -4.09
N LYS A 120 14.54 -17.40 -3.70
CA LYS A 120 13.83 -17.78 -2.45
C LYS A 120 14.33 -17.01 -1.20
N GLY A 121 15.60 -16.60 -1.19
CA GLY A 121 16.19 -15.78 -0.12
C GLY A 121 15.64 -14.36 -0.03
N TRP A 122 15.31 -13.73 -1.16
CA TRP A 122 14.76 -12.37 -1.21
C TRP A 122 13.35 -12.31 -0.58
N ASP A 123 12.47 -13.25 -0.95
CA ASP A 123 11.12 -13.34 -0.37
C ASP A 123 11.16 -13.54 1.14
N VAL A 124 12.15 -14.30 1.66
CA VAL A 124 12.36 -14.48 3.09
C VAL A 124 12.74 -13.17 3.78
N VAL A 125 13.63 -12.37 3.17
CA VAL A 125 14.04 -11.07 3.74
C VAL A 125 12.84 -10.13 3.84
N MET A 126 12.05 -10.02 2.76
CA MET A 126 10.88 -9.14 2.74
C MET A 126 9.77 -9.63 3.69
N THR A 127 9.56 -10.94 3.77
CA THR A 127 8.63 -11.54 4.74
C THR A 127 9.04 -11.22 6.18
N ASN A 128 10.35 -11.27 6.49
CA ASN A 128 10.86 -10.94 7.81
C ASN A 128 10.74 -9.43 8.11
N ALA A 129 10.99 -8.57 7.12
CA ALA A 129 10.77 -7.13 7.24
C ALA A 129 9.31 -6.81 7.58
N ARG A 130 8.36 -7.48 6.92
CA ARG A 130 6.94 -7.35 7.20
C ARG A 130 6.61 -7.79 8.63
N LYS A 131 7.06 -8.97 9.05
CA LYS A 131 6.85 -9.48 10.42
C LYS A 131 7.42 -8.53 11.48
N GLN A 132 8.56 -7.90 11.18
CA GLN A 132 9.19 -6.90 12.05
C GLN A 132 8.32 -5.65 12.17
N ALA A 133 7.84 -5.11 11.05
CA ALA A 133 6.91 -3.96 11.03
C ALA A 133 5.60 -4.26 11.79
N GLU A 134 4.99 -5.43 11.58
CA GLU A 134 3.80 -5.88 12.32
C GLU A 134 4.09 -6.00 13.83
N GLY A 135 5.27 -6.49 14.19
CA GLY A 135 5.74 -6.55 15.57
C GLY A 135 5.91 -5.18 16.21
N TYR A 136 6.29 -4.15 15.44
CA TYR A 136 6.37 -2.78 15.92
C TYR A 136 5.02 -2.11 16.09
N ALA A 137 4.02 -2.43 15.25
CA ALA A 137 2.66 -1.91 15.40
C ALA A 137 2.10 -2.21 16.81
N ARG A 138 2.37 -3.42 17.33
CA ARG A 138 1.96 -3.87 18.69
C ARG A 138 2.76 -3.23 19.83
N LYS A 139 3.84 -2.51 19.51
CA LYS A 139 4.74 -1.84 20.48
C LYS A 139 4.61 -0.31 20.43
N LEU A 140 3.67 0.20 19.63
CA LEU A 140 3.33 1.62 19.66
C LEU A 140 2.73 1.98 21.03
N PRO A 141 2.88 3.24 21.46
CA PRO A 141 2.19 3.74 22.66
C PRO A 141 0.67 3.56 22.57
N ASP A 142 0.00 3.38 23.71
CA ASP A 142 -1.45 3.13 23.76
C ASP A 142 -2.31 4.29 23.21
N ASP A 143 -1.78 5.51 23.23
CA ASP A 143 -2.41 6.71 22.66
C ASP A 143 -2.17 6.87 21.15
N HIS A 144 -1.44 5.95 20.53
CA HIS A 144 -1.28 5.88 19.08
C HIS A 144 -2.22 4.82 18.49
N PRO A 145 -3.02 5.16 17.47
CA PRO A 145 -3.80 4.16 16.76
C PRO A 145 -2.88 3.19 16.03
N TYR A 146 -3.35 1.96 15.82
CA TYR A 146 -2.71 1.06 14.88
C TYR A 146 -2.68 1.71 13.50
N PRO A 147 -1.52 1.71 12.81
CA PRO A 147 -1.41 2.35 11.52
C PRO A 147 -2.26 1.58 10.48
N PRO A 148 -3.03 2.25 9.62
CA PRO A 148 -3.78 1.57 8.57
C PRO A 148 -2.89 0.82 7.58
N PHE A 149 -1.63 1.21 7.42
CA PHE A 149 -0.69 0.59 6.49
C PHE A 149 0.60 0.09 7.14
N ILE A 150 1.11 -1.02 6.62
CA ILE A 150 2.49 -1.45 6.77
C ILE A 150 3.14 -1.45 5.39
N LEU A 151 4.33 -0.85 5.32
CA LEU A 151 5.14 -0.79 4.12
C LEU A 151 6.45 -1.54 4.37
N THR A 152 6.85 -2.38 3.42
CA THR A 152 8.22 -2.89 3.36
C THR A 152 8.87 -2.30 2.11
N CYS A 153 10.09 -1.78 2.24
CA CYS A 153 10.78 -1.15 1.13
C CYS A 153 12.09 -1.89 0.88
N ASP A 154 12.29 -2.39 -0.33
CA ASP A 154 13.62 -2.76 -0.81
C ASP A 154 14.18 -1.55 -1.56
N VAL A 155 15.12 -0.85 -0.92
CA VAL A 155 15.65 0.44 -1.38
C VAL A 155 16.22 0.29 -2.78
N GLY A 156 15.72 1.10 -3.72
CA GLY A 156 16.14 1.03 -5.12
C GLY A 156 15.38 0.01 -5.98
N ARG A 157 14.46 -0.77 -5.41
CA ARG A 157 13.78 -1.86 -6.14
C ARG A 157 12.26 -1.76 -6.08
N LEU A 158 11.67 -1.87 -4.89
CA LEU A 158 10.21 -1.87 -4.74
C LEU A 158 9.73 -1.51 -3.34
N ILE A 159 8.42 -1.29 -3.22
CA ILE A 159 7.68 -1.09 -1.98
C ILE A 159 6.53 -2.08 -1.97
N GLU A 160 6.44 -2.94 -0.95
CA GLU A 160 5.25 -3.75 -0.73
C GLU A 160 4.29 -3.02 0.21
N VAL A 161 3.00 -3.04 -0.14
CA VAL A 161 1.95 -2.31 0.57
C VAL A 161 0.96 -3.29 1.20
N PHE A 162 0.79 -3.18 2.51
CA PHE A 162 -0.20 -3.97 3.25
C PHE A 162 -1.12 -3.06 4.06
N ALA A 163 -2.41 -3.39 4.11
CA ALA A 163 -3.42 -2.58 4.79
C ALA A 163 -4.20 -3.38 5.84
N ASP A 164 -4.53 -2.73 6.95
CA ASP A 164 -5.51 -3.16 7.95
C ASP A 164 -6.39 -1.97 8.33
N PHE A 165 -7.53 -1.83 7.65
CA PHE A 165 -8.52 -0.77 7.93
C PHE A 165 -9.41 -1.05 9.14
N SER A 166 -9.27 -2.22 9.78
CA SER A 166 -10.03 -2.54 11.00
C SER A 166 -9.50 -1.82 12.24
N GLU A 167 -8.34 -1.17 12.12
CA GLU A 167 -7.61 -0.52 13.22
C GLU A 167 -7.28 -1.47 14.39
N THR A 168 -7.30 -2.79 14.16
CA THR A 168 -6.95 -3.78 15.18
C THR A 168 -5.47 -4.14 15.21
N GLY A 169 -4.74 -3.86 14.11
CA GLY A 169 -3.33 -4.19 13.95
C GLY A 169 -3.05 -5.69 13.90
N ARG A 170 -4.06 -6.49 13.50
CA ARG A 170 -4.00 -7.95 13.53
C ARG A 170 -3.82 -8.58 12.17
N HIS A 171 -4.39 -7.98 11.13
CA HIS A 171 -4.48 -8.63 9.83
C HIS A 171 -4.20 -7.66 8.68
N TYR A 172 -2.92 -7.36 8.48
CA TYR A 172 -2.48 -6.61 7.32
C TYR A 172 -2.53 -7.51 6.08
N SER A 173 -3.36 -7.18 5.09
CA SER A 173 -3.44 -7.92 3.82
C SER A 173 -2.76 -7.13 2.70
N PRO A 174 -2.27 -7.80 1.63
CA PRO A 174 -1.79 -7.13 0.42
C PRO A 174 -2.79 -6.08 -0.08
N PHE A 175 -2.31 -4.89 -0.42
CA PHE A 175 -3.16 -3.78 -0.87
C PHE A 175 -2.60 -3.13 -2.15
N PRO A 176 -3.42 -2.80 -3.16
CA PRO A 176 -4.89 -2.91 -3.18
C PRO A 176 -5.40 -4.34 -3.32
N ASP A 177 -4.57 -5.23 -3.88
CA ASP A 177 -4.90 -6.63 -4.14
C ASP A 177 -3.62 -7.49 -4.12
N PRO A 178 -3.73 -8.82 -4.06
CA PRO A 178 -2.58 -9.73 -4.00
C PRO A 178 -1.64 -9.70 -5.22
N ASN A 179 -2.07 -9.15 -6.36
CA ASN A 179 -1.25 -9.09 -7.57
C ASN A 179 -0.51 -7.76 -7.71
N SER A 180 -1.07 -6.68 -7.15
CA SER A 180 -0.60 -5.30 -7.35
C SER A 180 -0.02 -4.64 -6.10
N PHE A 181 0.18 -5.40 -5.02
CA PHE A 181 0.71 -4.88 -3.74
C PHE A 181 2.20 -4.56 -3.75
N ARG A 182 2.95 -5.09 -4.72
CA ARG A 182 4.38 -4.83 -4.92
C ARG A 182 4.52 -3.72 -5.96
N VAL A 183 4.87 -2.52 -5.50
CA VAL A 183 5.09 -1.35 -6.34
C VAL A 183 6.58 -1.23 -6.66
N ARG A 184 6.97 -1.51 -7.90
CA ARG A 184 8.34 -1.31 -8.39
C ARG A 184 8.63 0.18 -8.59
N LEU A 185 9.91 0.54 -8.71
CA LEU A 185 10.25 1.93 -9.00
C LEU A 185 9.70 2.39 -10.34
N GLU A 186 9.67 1.50 -11.34
CA GLU A 186 9.17 1.79 -12.68
C GLU A 186 7.67 2.09 -12.68
N ASP A 187 6.92 1.50 -11.75
CA ASP A 187 5.48 1.72 -11.58
C ASP A 187 5.18 3.14 -11.11
N LEU A 188 6.17 3.85 -10.56
CA LEU A 188 6.03 5.27 -10.21
C LEU A 188 5.83 6.15 -11.44
N ARG A 189 5.99 5.65 -12.67
CA ARG A 189 5.59 6.36 -13.90
C ARG A 189 4.07 6.52 -14.00
N ASP A 190 3.30 5.59 -13.43
CA ASP A 190 1.84 5.67 -13.38
C ASP A 190 1.40 6.66 -12.28
N ASP A 191 0.61 7.64 -12.69
CA ASP A 191 0.05 8.65 -11.78
C ASP A 191 -0.91 8.05 -10.75
N THR A 192 -1.60 6.97 -11.11
CA THR A 192 -2.52 6.26 -10.21
C THR A 192 -1.76 5.65 -9.03
N VAL A 193 -0.59 5.06 -9.31
CA VAL A 193 0.29 4.47 -8.31
C VAL A 193 0.83 5.56 -7.39
N ARG A 194 1.35 6.66 -7.95
CA ARG A 194 1.84 7.80 -7.15
C ARG A 194 0.74 8.41 -6.29
N THR A 195 -0.46 8.59 -6.85
CA THR A 195 -1.61 9.12 -6.12
C THR A 195 -1.99 8.20 -4.97
N ARG A 196 -2.05 6.88 -5.19
CA ARG A 196 -2.33 5.89 -4.14
C ARG A 196 -1.28 5.94 -3.03
N LEU A 197 0.01 5.96 -3.36
CA LEU A 197 1.09 6.08 -2.37
C LEU A 197 1.01 7.42 -1.62
N ALA A 198 0.78 8.54 -2.31
CA ALA A 198 0.62 9.83 -1.66
C ALA A 198 -0.59 9.85 -0.69
N MET A 199 -1.67 9.15 -1.02
CA MET A 199 -2.83 8.99 -0.15
C MET A 199 -2.51 8.21 1.14
N ILE A 200 -1.67 7.17 1.06
CA ILE A 200 -1.17 6.47 2.27
C ILE A 200 -0.49 7.45 3.23
N TRP A 201 0.25 8.43 2.71
CA TRP A 201 0.92 9.44 3.53
C TRP A 201 -0.02 10.52 4.08
N ARG A 202 -1.08 10.89 3.35
CA ARG A 202 -1.88 12.08 3.67
C ARG A 202 -3.19 11.75 4.39
N ASP A 203 -3.92 10.77 3.87
CA ASP A 203 -5.27 10.42 4.31
C ASP A 203 -5.55 8.94 4.01
N PRO A 204 -4.91 8.03 4.76
CA PRO A 204 -4.90 6.60 4.47
C PRO A 204 -6.30 5.98 4.52
N LEU A 205 -7.18 6.45 5.39
CA LEU A 205 -8.52 5.89 5.56
C LEU A 205 -9.46 6.17 4.38
N LYS A 206 -9.10 7.10 3.48
CA LYS A 206 -9.82 7.28 2.20
C LYS A 206 -9.59 6.12 1.23
N LEU A 207 -8.56 5.31 1.45
CA LEU A 207 -8.28 4.12 0.65
C LEU A 207 -9.06 2.89 1.13
N ASP A 208 -9.84 3.00 2.20
CA ASP A 208 -10.68 1.93 2.73
C ASP A 208 -11.81 1.59 1.73
N PRO A 209 -11.79 0.38 1.12
CA PRO A 209 -12.82 -0.03 0.17
C PRO A 209 -14.22 -0.03 0.78
N SER A 210 -14.36 -0.31 2.08
CA SER A 210 -15.66 -0.37 2.76
C SER A 210 -16.31 1.02 2.84
N ARG A 211 -15.51 2.07 3.08
CA ARG A 211 -15.98 3.47 3.08
C ARG A 211 -16.37 3.91 1.68
N GLN A 212 -15.63 3.49 0.67
CA GLN A 212 -15.94 3.82 -0.72
C GLN A 212 -17.25 3.14 -1.15
N SER A 213 -17.43 1.85 -0.88
CA SER A 213 -18.68 1.12 -1.15
C SER A 213 -19.86 1.75 -0.41
N ALA A 214 -19.73 2.03 0.89
CA ALA A 214 -20.80 2.65 1.68
C ALA A 214 -21.17 4.06 1.19
N LYS A 215 -20.21 4.82 0.66
CA LYS A 215 -20.47 6.12 0.02
C LYS A 215 -21.23 5.94 -1.28
N VAL A 216 -20.77 5.03 -2.15
CA VAL A 216 -21.43 4.74 -3.44
C VAL A 216 -22.86 4.25 -3.21
N THR A 217 -23.09 3.35 -2.25
CA THR A 217 -24.44 2.90 -1.91
C THR A 217 -25.34 4.05 -1.45
N ARG A 218 -24.84 4.97 -0.61
CA ARG A 218 -25.60 6.16 -0.18
C ARG A 218 -25.90 7.10 -1.33
N ASP A 219 -24.94 7.34 -2.21
CA ASP A 219 -25.10 8.22 -3.37
C ASP A 219 -26.12 7.64 -4.35
N ILE A 220 -26.09 6.32 -4.58
CA ILE A 220 -27.09 5.60 -5.41
C ILE A 220 -28.47 5.69 -4.76
N ALA A 221 -28.59 5.44 -3.45
CA ALA A 221 -29.86 5.55 -2.74
C ALA A 221 -30.46 6.96 -2.84
N ALA A 222 -29.64 8.00 -2.71
CA ALA A 222 -30.08 9.39 -2.87
C ALA A 222 -30.56 9.68 -4.31
N ARG A 223 -29.86 9.17 -5.33
CA ARG A 223 -30.29 9.31 -6.72
C ARG A 223 -31.60 8.59 -7.00
N LEU A 224 -31.76 7.37 -6.49
CA LEU A 224 -33.00 6.60 -6.62
C LEU A 224 -34.18 7.30 -5.95
N ALA A 225 -33.96 7.88 -4.76
CA ALA A 225 -34.99 8.67 -4.07
C ALA A 225 -35.44 9.87 -4.92
N ASN A 226 -34.50 10.60 -5.53
CA ASN A 226 -34.83 11.71 -6.43
C ASN A 226 -35.63 11.27 -7.65
N VAL A 227 -35.32 10.10 -8.24
CA VAL A 227 -36.08 9.55 -9.37
C VAL A 227 -37.48 9.11 -8.93
N SER A 228 -37.62 8.48 -7.75
CA SER A 228 -38.93 8.11 -7.20
C SER A 228 -39.81 9.34 -7.02
N GLN A 229 -39.29 10.38 -6.37
CA GLN A 229 -40.01 11.63 -6.15
C GLN A 229 -40.43 12.26 -7.48
N ALA A 230 -39.54 12.32 -8.47
CA ALA A 230 -39.86 12.90 -9.77
C ALA A 230 -40.93 12.13 -10.55
N LEU A 231 -41.08 10.83 -10.32
CA LEU A 231 -42.14 10.01 -10.92
C LEU A 231 -43.46 10.18 -10.16
N GLU A 232 -43.42 10.25 -8.83
CA GLU A 232 -44.59 10.52 -8.00
C GLU A 232 -45.16 11.93 -8.27
N ASP A 233 -44.30 12.94 -8.43
CA ASP A 233 -44.69 14.31 -8.78
C ASP A 233 -45.37 14.40 -10.16
N ARG A 234 -45.12 13.43 -11.05
CA ARG A 234 -45.79 13.28 -12.35
C ARG A 234 -47.13 12.54 -12.26
N GLY A 235 -47.57 12.19 -11.05
CA GLY A 235 -48.84 11.53 -10.79
C GLY A 235 -48.79 10.00 -10.80
N HIS A 236 -47.60 9.39 -10.78
CA HIS A 236 -47.48 7.93 -10.67
C HIS A 236 -47.66 7.46 -9.21
N GLU A 237 -48.36 6.34 -9.01
CA GLU A 237 -48.56 5.75 -7.69
C GLU A 237 -47.23 5.24 -7.11
N ALA A 238 -46.92 5.58 -5.86
CA ALA A 238 -45.69 5.19 -5.17
C ALA A 238 -45.41 3.67 -5.21
N GLY A 239 -46.44 2.83 -5.07
CA GLY A 239 -46.31 1.38 -5.16
C GLY A 239 -45.83 0.91 -6.55
N GLY A 240 -46.35 1.52 -7.62
CA GLY A 240 -45.95 1.24 -8.99
C GLY A 240 -44.53 1.75 -9.30
N VAL A 241 -44.19 2.94 -8.80
CA VAL A 241 -42.84 3.54 -8.94
C VAL A 241 -41.79 2.67 -8.25
N ALA A 242 -42.04 2.22 -7.02
CA ALA A 242 -41.13 1.35 -6.29
C ALA A 242 -40.88 0.02 -7.02
N LEU A 243 -41.95 -0.62 -7.53
CA LEU A 243 -41.84 -1.86 -8.29
C LEU A 243 -41.06 -1.67 -9.60
N PHE A 244 -41.27 -0.54 -10.29
CA PHE A 244 -40.53 -0.18 -11.50
C PHE A 244 -39.04 0.02 -11.22
N LEU A 245 -38.68 0.81 -10.22
CA LEU A 245 -37.29 1.06 -9.85
C LEU A 245 -36.57 -0.21 -9.39
N MET A 246 -37.25 -1.08 -8.63
CA MET A 246 -36.71 -2.38 -8.23
C MET A 246 -36.39 -3.27 -9.45
N ARG A 247 -37.27 -3.28 -10.45
CA ARG A 247 -37.03 -4.01 -11.71
C ARG A 247 -35.84 -3.45 -12.49
N CYS A 248 -35.74 -2.11 -12.60
CA CYS A 248 -34.60 -1.46 -13.25
C CYS A 248 -33.26 -1.80 -12.56
N LEU A 249 -33.21 -1.76 -11.22
CA LEU A 249 -32.02 -2.11 -10.45
C LEU A 249 -31.63 -3.58 -10.64
N PHE A 250 -32.62 -4.48 -10.61
CA PHE A 250 -32.37 -5.90 -10.84
C PHE A 250 -31.79 -6.16 -12.23
N THR A 251 -32.34 -5.52 -13.27
CA THR A 251 -31.82 -5.66 -14.64
C THR A 251 -30.42 -5.11 -14.80
N MET A 252 -30.11 -3.96 -14.18
CA MET A 252 -28.75 -3.38 -14.20
C MET A 252 -27.74 -4.28 -13.49
N PHE A 253 -28.14 -4.92 -12.38
CA PHE A 253 -27.27 -5.86 -11.66
C PHE A 253 -27.03 -7.17 -12.43
N VAL A 254 -28.05 -7.70 -13.11
CA VAL A 254 -27.92 -8.91 -13.92
C VAL A 254 -27.00 -8.70 -15.13
N GLU A 255 -27.05 -7.52 -15.76
CA GLU A 255 -26.15 -7.17 -16.87
C GLU A 255 -24.68 -7.12 -16.44
N ASP A 256 -24.41 -6.55 -15.28
CA ASP A 256 -23.05 -6.40 -14.73
C ASP A 256 -22.44 -7.76 -14.31
N VAL A 257 -23.25 -8.67 -13.76
CA VAL A 257 -22.80 -10.02 -13.36
C VAL A 257 -22.75 -10.99 -14.55
N GLY A 258 -23.61 -10.82 -15.55
CA GLY A 258 -23.73 -11.71 -16.71
C GLY A 258 -22.59 -11.60 -17.74
N SER A 259 -21.77 -10.56 -17.65
CA SER A 259 -20.69 -10.29 -18.60
C SER A 259 -19.36 -11.02 -18.29
N GLY A 260 -19.29 -11.80 -17.21
CA GLY A 260 -18.10 -12.59 -16.82
C GLY A 260 -18.12 -14.06 -17.23
N VAL A 261 -19.17 -14.54 -17.90
CA VAL A 261 -19.18 -15.91 -18.49
C VAL A 261 -18.86 -15.78 -19.97
N ASP A 262 -17.56 -15.71 -20.26
CA ASP A 262 -17.09 -15.85 -21.63
C ASP A 262 -17.48 -17.22 -22.17
N ARG A 263 -18.06 -17.14 -23.37
CA ARG A 263 -18.46 -18.23 -24.24
C ARG A 263 -17.20 -18.96 -24.68
N ASN A 264 -16.90 -20.09 -24.04
CA ASN A 264 -15.92 -21.04 -24.57
C ASN A 264 -16.69 -22.15 -25.31
N THR A 265 -16.93 -21.92 -26.60
CA THR A 265 -17.15 -22.93 -27.63
C THR A 265 -16.18 -22.67 -28.76
#